data_AF-E1L7X4-F1
#
_entry.id   AF-E1L7X4-F1
#
_cell.length_a   1.000
_cell.length_b   1.000
_cell.length_c   1.000
_cell.angle_alpha   90.00
_cell.angle_beta   90.00
_cell.angle_gamma   90.00
#
_symmetry.space_group_name_H-M   'P 1'
#
loop_
_entity.id
_entity.type
_entity.pdbx_description
1 polymer ?
#
loop_
_entity_poly.entity_id
_entity_poly.type
_entity_poly.pdbx_seq_one_letter_code
_entity_poly.pdbx_strand_id
1 'polypeptide(L)'
;MLVPMLDARRMEVYAQVFDRALHEIRPIQADIVDENTYKKYLDERPVYFFGNGAEKCMEIINHPNAHLIKGIEPLAKNMLPLAEKRMAMEKYEDVAYFVPMYLKDFVAKAAKPLL
;
A
#
# COMPACT_ATOMS: atom_id res chain seq x y z
N MET A 1 -3.40 -14.68 -1.44
CA MET A 1 -2.40 -13.63 -1.12
C MET A 1 -3.14 -12.32 -0.91
N LEU A 2 -2.66 -11.43 -0.05
CA LEU A 2 -3.34 -10.16 0.28
C LEU A 2 -2.48 -8.99 -0.18
N VAL A 3 -3.10 -8.03 -0.89
CA VAL A 3 -2.42 -6.85 -1.44
C VAL A 3 -3.25 -5.59 -1.13
N PRO A 4 -3.08 -4.99 0.07
CA PRO A 4 -3.60 -3.66 0.34
C PRO A 4 -2.95 -2.63 -0.59
N MET A 5 -3.76 -1.73 -1.14
CA MET A 5 -3.35 -0.69 -2.07
C MET A 5 -3.93 0.66 -1.67
N LEU A 6 -3.04 1.63 -1.44
CA LEU A 6 -3.40 3.04 -1.29
C LEU A 6 -3.11 3.78 -2.59
N ASP A 7 -4.04 4.60 -3.05
CA ASP A 7 -3.85 5.41 -4.27
C ASP A 7 -2.69 6.41 -4.11
N ALA A 8 -1.71 6.35 -5.03
CA ALA A 8 -0.56 7.26 -5.10
C ALA A 8 -0.63 8.25 -6.28
N ARG A 9 -1.83 8.42 -6.89
CA ARG A 9 -2.14 9.22 -8.10
C ARG A 9 -1.54 8.63 -9.39
N ARG A 10 -2.04 9.02 -10.57
CA ARG A 10 -1.52 8.63 -11.91
C ARG A 10 -1.18 7.12 -12.08
N MET A 11 -2.19 6.25 -12.02
CA MET A 11 -2.04 4.78 -12.13
C MET A 11 -0.96 4.15 -11.22
N GLU A 12 -0.66 4.81 -10.12
CA GLU A 12 0.31 4.34 -9.15
C GLU A 12 -0.37 4.07 -7.80
N VAL A 13 0.16 3.10 -7.06
CA VAL A 13 -0.33 2.73 -5.73
C VAL A 13 0.83 2.51 -4.78
N TYR A 14 0.62 2.78 -3.49
CA TYR A 14 1.45 2.20 -2.44
C TYR A 14 0.90 0.84 -2.08
N ALA A 15 1.69 -0.20 -2.28
CA ALA A 15 1.25 -1.58 -2.09
C ALA A 15 2.31 -2.43 -1.38
N GLN A 16 1.83 -3.30 -0.52
CA GLN A 16 2.62 -4.32 0.17
C GLN A 16 1.97 -5.68 -0.08
N VAL A 17 2.76 -6.75 -0.06
CA VAL A 17 2.25 -8.09 -0.36
C VAL A 17 2.38 -8.96 0.87
N PHE A 18 1.28 -9.58 1.27
CA PHE A 18 1.21 -10.46 2.43
C PHE A 18 0.69 -11.85 2.07
N ASP A 19 1.10 -12.85 2.86
CA ASP A 19 0.44 -14.14 2.87
C ASP A 19 -0.89 -14.09 3.69
N ARG A 20 -1.53 -15.24 3.87
CA ARG A 20 -2.79 -15.33 4.65
C ARG A 20 -2.58 -15.20 6.16
N ALA A 21 -1.36 -15.42 6.64
CA ALA A 21 -0.97 -15.26 8.04
C ALA A 21 -0.47 -13.82 8.33
N LEU A 22 -0.59 -12.90 7.36
CA LEU A 22 -0.12 -11.51 7.43
C LEU A 22 1.41 -11.39 7.53
N HIS A 23 2.16 -12.41 7.11
CA HIS A 23 3.60 -12.26 6.94
C HIS A 23 3.90 -11.48 5.66
N GLU A 24 4.89 -10.59 5.74
CA GLU A 24 5.38 -9.84 4.59
C GLU A 24 6.05 -10.78 3.58
N ILE A 25 5.59 -10.71 2.32
CA ILE A 25 6.18 -11.40 1.17
C ILE A 25 6.97 -10.41 0.30
N ARG A 26 6.50 -9.16 0.22
CA ARG A 26 7.22 -8.05 -0.40
C ARG A 26 6.97 -6.79 0.43
N PRO A 27 8.02 -6.01 0.77
CA PRO A 27 7.87 -4.77 1.50
C PRO A 27 7.00 -3.76 0.75
N ILE A 28 6.54 -2.75 1.49
CA ILE A 28 5.77 -1.65 0.91
C ILE A 28 6.61 -0.86 -0.08
N GLN A 29 6.05 -0.57 -1.25
CA GLN A 29 6.68 0.25 -2.27
C GLN A 29 5.62 0.98 -3.10
N ALA A 30 6.06 1.97 -3.88
CA ALA A 30 5.24 2.58 -4.92
C ALA A 30 5.30 1.70 -6.18
N ASP A 31 4.14 1.25 -6.66
CA ASP A 31 4.01 0.48 -7.89
C ASP A 31 3.26 1.30 -8.93
N ILE A 32 3.87 1.50 -10.09
CA ILE A 32 3.15 1.91 -11.31
C ILE A 32 2.45 0.67 -11.83
N VAL A 33 1.12 0.70 -11.91
CA VAL A 33 0.33 -0.50 -12.18
C VAL A 33 0.05 -0.65 -13.68
N ASP A 34 0.52 -1.76 -14.21
CA ASP A 34 0.22 -2.34 -15.52
C ASP A 34 -0.30 -3.79 -15.38
N GLU A 35 -0.63 -4.44 -16.49
CA GLU A 35 -1.14 -5.82 -16.52
C GLU A 35 -0.13 -6.86 -16.01
N ASN A 36 1.16 -6.54 -15.94
CA ASN A 36 2.24 -7.45 -15.57
C ASN A 36 2.71 -7.27 -14.11
N THR A 37 2.39 -6.15 -13.49
CA THR A 37 2.89 -5.72 -12.17
C THR A 37 2.73 -6.79 -11.09
N TYR A 38 1.59 -7.49 -11.09
CA TYR A 38 1.28 -8.55 -10.11
C TYR A 38 1.24 -9.96 -10.72
N LYS A 39 1.61 -10.11 -12.00
CA LYS A 39 1.45 -11.35 -12.75
C LYS A 39 2.13 -12.55 -12.08
N LYS A 40 3.34 -12.36 -11.54
CA LYS A 40 4.08 -13.43 -10.82
C LYS A 40 3.30 -14.04 -9.66
N TYR A 41 2.42 -13.29 -9.00
CA TYR A 41 1.60 -13.79 -7.91
C TYR A 41 0.28 -14.38 -8.43
N LEU A 42 -0.28 -13.73 -9.44
CA LEU A 42 -1.56 -14.07 -10.07
C LEU A 42 -1.49 -15.39 -10.85
N ASP A 43 -0.36 -15.70 -11.48
CA ASP A 43 -0.14 -16.95 -12.21
C ASP A 43 -0.14 -18.17 -11.26
N GLU A 44 0.22 -17.99 -9.99
CA GLU A 44 0.34 -19.10 -9.03
C GLU A 44 -0.95 -19.38 -8.25
N ARG A 45 -1.69 -18.34 -7.86
CA ARG A 45 -2.79 -18.46 -6.89
C ARG A 45 -3.71 -17.23 -6.87
N PRO A 46 -4.88 -17.34 -6.23
CA PRO A 46 -5.74 -16.18 -5.95
C PRO A 46 -5.05 -15.06 -5.15
N VAL A 47 -5.22 -13.83 -5.63
CA VAL A 47 -4.74 -12.59 -5.03
C VAL A 47 -5.92 -11.67 -4.74
N TYR A 48 -6.00 -11.20 -3.50
CA TYR A 48 -7.07 -10.32 -3.04
C TYR A 48 -6.52 -8.90 -2.86
N PHE A 49 -7.07 -7.99 -3.65
CA PHE A 49 -6.73 -6.57 -3.67
C PHE A 49 -7.79 -5.77 -2.93
N PHE A 50 -7.37 -4.77 -2.15
CA PHE A 50 -8.29 -3.92 -1.39
C PHE A 50 -7.69 -2.57 -1.04
N GLY A 51 -8.55 -1.62 -0.70
CA GLY A 51 -8.20 -0.21 -0.54
C GLY A 51 -8.50 0.60 -1.80
N ASN A 52 -8.49 1.93 -1.67
CA ASN A 52 -8.90 2.83 -2.75
C ASN A 52 -8.01 2.73 -4.00
N GLY A 53 -6.73 2.39 -3.84
CA GLY A 53 -5.82 2.15 -4.96
C GLY A 53 -6.19 0.90 -5.77
N ALA A 54 -6.76 -0.11 -5.12
CA ALA A 54 -7.15 -1.36 -5.77
C ALA A 54 -8.33 -1.13 -6.72
N GLU A 55 -9.38 -0.44 -6.28
CA GLU A 55 -10.57 -0.18 -7.11
C GLU A 55 -10.22 0.50 -8.43
N LYS A 56 -9.26 1.44 -8.40
CA LYS A 56 -8.71 2.12 -9.58
C LYS A 56 -7.95 1.19 -10.52
N CYS A 57 -7.27 0.18 -9.98
CA CYS A 57 -6.33 -0.65 -10.72
C CYS A 57 -6.94 -1.95 -11.29
N MET A 58 -8.15 -2.33 -10.88
CA MET A 58 -8.74 -3.61 -11.28
C MET A 58 -9.01 -3.74 -12.78
N GLU A 59 -9.29 -2.65 -13.48
CA GLU A 59 -9.46 -2.68 -14.94
C GLU A 59 -8.16 -3.08 -15.66
N ILE A 60 -7.01 -2.76 -15.08
CA ILE A 60 -5.68 -3.06 -15.64
C ILE A 60 -5.19 -4.45 -15.21
N ILE A 61 -5.33 -4.79 -13.92
CA ILE A 61 -4.82 -6.05 -13.36
C ILE A 61 -5.57 -7.28 -13.93
N ASN A 62 -6.76 -7.08 -14.50
CA ASN A 62 -7.63 -8.03 -15.21
C ASN A 62 -7.07 -9.46 -15.42
N HIS A 63 -7.18 -10.29 -14.36
CA HIS A 63 -6.71 -11.67 -14.35
C HIS A 63 -7.73 -12.55 -13.61
N PRO A 64 -7.97 -13.82 -13.98
CA PRO A 64 -8.96 -14.69 -13.32
C PRO A 64 -8.75 -14.87 -11.81
N ASN A 65 -7.50 -14.83 -11.37
CA ASN A 65 -7.11 -14.93 -9.95
C ASN A 65 -7.11 -13.57 -9.22
N ALA A 66 -7.46 -12.47 -9.88
CA ALA A 66 -7.52 -11.15 -9.27
C ALA A 66 -8.91 -10.91 -8.67
N HIS A 67 -8.98 -10.75 -7.36
CA HIS A 67 -10.22 -10.51 -6.64
C HIS A 67 -10.19 -9.16 -5.92
N LEU A 68 -11.16 -8.31 -6.21
CA LEU A 68 -11.34 -7.05 -5.51
C LEU A 68 -12.24 -7.23 -4.29
N ILE A 69 -11.78 -6.77 -3.14
CA ILE A 69 -12.61 -6.62 -1.94
C ILE A 69 -12.85 -5.12 -1.71
N LYS A 70 -14.11 -4.70 -1.87
CA LYS A 70 -14.54 -3.30 -1.72
C LYS A 70 -14.87 -2.97 -0.26
N GLY A 71 -14.91 -1.67 0.07
CA GLY A 71 -15.37 -1.17 1.36
C GLY A 71 -14.40 -1.43 2.52
N ILE A 72 -13.13 -1.72 2.23
CA ILE A 72 -12.07 -1.79 3.23
C ILE A 72 -11.41 -0.42 3.36
N GLU A 73 -11.56 0.18 4.54
CA GLU A 73 -11.01 1.49 4.87
C GLU A 73 -10.03 1.37 6.05
N PRO A 74 -9.00 2.24 6.12
CA PRO A 74 -8.09 2.31 7.26
C PRO A 74 -8.79 2.94 8.47
N LEU A 75 -9.50 2.12 9.24
CA LEU A 75 -10.23 2.57 10.42
C LEU A 75 -9.30 2.67 11.63
N ALA A 76 -9.39 3.77 12.38
CA ALA A 76 -8.58 4.00 13.59
C ALA A 76 -8.69 2.87 14.63
N LYS A 77 -9.88 2.27 14.78
CA LYS A 77 -10.10 1.13 15.69
C LYS A 77 -9.20 -0.08 15.37
N ASN A 78 -8.79 -0.25 14.12
CA ASN A 78 -7.93 -1.36 13.69
C ASN A 78 -6.45 -1.08 13.99
N MET A 79 -6.09 0.18 14.33
CA MET A 79 -4.73 0.55 14.74
C MET A 79 -4.46 0.23 16.21
N LEU A 80 -5.50 0.12 17.04
CA LEU A 80 -5.36 -0.07 18.48
C LEU A 80 -4.51 -1.31 18.85
N PRO A 81 -4.74 -2.52 18.30
CA PRO A 81 -3.92 -3.68 18.63
C PRO A 81 -2.44 -3.53 18.27
N LEU A 82 -2.15 -2.79 17.19
CA LEU A 82 -0.78 -2.51 16.75
C LEU A 82 -0.09 -1.53 17.72
N ALA A 83 -0.82 -0.51 18.18
CA ALA A 83 -0.33 0.46 19.16
C ALA A 83 -0.08 -0.21 20.52
N GLU A 84 -1.03 -1.02 21.02
CA GLU A 84 -0.88 -1.77 22.28
C GLU A 84 0.33 -2.71 22.24
N LYS A 85 0.52 -3.44 21.13
CA LYS A 85 1.69 -4.29 20.94
C LYS A 85 3.00 -3.49 21.03
N ARG A 86 3.08 -2.33 20.39
CA ARG A 86 4.27 -1.46 20.45
C ARG A 86 4.51 -0.92 21.85
N MET A 87 3.45 -0.52 22.55
CA MET A 87 3.50 -0.06 23.94
C MET A 87 4.03 -1.16 24.87
N ALA A 88 3.52 -2.39 24.76
CA ALA A 88 3.99 -3.55 25.52
C ALA A 88 5.45 -3.95 25.22
N MET A 89 5.95 -3.62 24.03
CA MET A 89 7.35 -3.81 23.65
C MET A 89 8.24 -2.58 23.95
N GLU A 90 7.69 -1.55 24.60
CA GLU A 90 8.36 -0.27 24.87
C GLU A 90 8.94 0.40 23.61
N LYS A 91 8.29 0.20 22.45
CA LYS A 91 8.71 0.74 21.15
C LYS A 91 8.03 2.08 20.84
N TYR A 92 8.62 3.15 21.33
CA TYR A 92 8.17 4.53 21.11
C TYR A 92 9.05 5.25 20.07
N GLU A 93 8.49 6.31 19.48
CA GLU A 93 9.21 7.20 18.57
C GLU A 93 9.44 8.55 19.28
N ASP A 94 10.55 9.22 18.98
CA ASP A 94 10.77 10.59 19.45
C ASP A 94 9.95 11.56 18.60
N VAL A 95 9.07 12.34 19.25
CA VAL A 95 8.18 13.29 18.59
C VAL A 95 8.95 14.32 17.76
N ALA A 96 10.16 14.72 18.16
CA ALA A 96 10.95 15.70 17.42
C ALA A 96 11.50 15.14 16.09
N TYR A 97 11.62 13.82 15.97
CA TYR A 97 12.22 13.14 14.81
C TYR A 97 11.24 12.25 14.05
N PHE A 98 10.01 12.07 14.56
CA PHE A 98 9.01 11.25 13.91
C PHE A 98 8.46 11.96 12.66
N VAL A 99 8.84 11.43 11.50
CA VAL A 99 8.41 11.91 10.19
C VAL A 99 7.55 10.88 9.47
N PRO A 100 6.65 11.32 8.58
CA PRO A 100 5.95 10.39 7.69
C PRO A 100 6.94 9.53 6.90
N MET A 101 6.57 8.27 6.65
CA MET A 101 7.31 7.40 5.74
C MET A 101 7.06 7.85 4.28
N TYR A 102 7.93 8.71 3.77
CA TYR A 102 7.91 9.11 2.37
C TYR A 102 8.47 7.98 1.49
N LEU A 103 7.61 7.33 0.71
CA LEU A 103 8.00 6.29 -0.25
C LEU A 103 8.57 6.86 -1.56
N LYS A 104 8.67 8.18 -1.66
CA LYS A 104 9.22 8.90 -2.79
C LYS A 104 9.96 10.13 -2.30
N ASP A 105 11.04 10.45 -2.99
CA ASP A 105 11.76 11.68 -2.75
C ASP A 105 10.89 12.90 -3.09
N PHE A 106 10.98 13.92 -2.25
CA PHE A 106 10.36 15.19 -2.52
C PHE A 106 11.07 15.87 -3.70
N VAL A 107 10.41 15.95 -4.85
CA VAL A 107 10.91 16.71 -6.00
C VAL A 107 10.48 18.17 -5.84
N ALA A 108 11.43 19.04 -5.47
CA ALA A 108 11.19 20.48 -5.42
C ALA A 108 10.80 21.00 -6.81
N LYS A 109 9.66 21.69 -6.90
CA LYS A 109 9.27 22.36 -8.14
C LYS A 109 10.14 23.60 -8.34
N ALA A 110 10.58 23.84 -9.58
CA ALA A 110 11.27 25.08 -9.93
C ALA A 110 10.42 26.29 -9.52
N ALA A 111 11.04 27.28 -8.88
CA ALA A 111 10.37 28.50 -8.46
C ALA A 111 9.74 29.17 -9.69
N LYS A 112 8.51 29.67 -9.54
CA LYS A 112 7.91 30.51 -10.58
C LYS A 112 8.80 31.75 -10.75
N PRO A 113 9.17 32.13 -11.98
CA PRO A 113 9.85 33.40 -12.19
C PRO A 113 8.97 34.52 -11.64
N LEU A 114 9.56 35.37 -10.81
CA LEU A 114 8.94 36.62 -10.40
C LEU A 114 8.85 37.50 -11.67
N LEU A 115 7.63 37.96 -11.96
CA LEU A 115 7.34 38.90 -13.06
C LEU A 115 8.11 40.21 -12.89
#